data_AF-A8WY63-F1
#
_entry.id   AF-A8WY63-F1
#
_cell.length_a   1.000
_cell.length_b   1.000
_cell.length_c   1.000
_cell.angle_alpha   90.00
_cell.angle_beta   90.00
_cell.angle_gamma   90.00
#
_symmetry.space_group_name_H-M   'P 1'
#
loop_
_entity.id
_entity.type
_entity.pdbx_description
1 polymer ?
#
loop_
_entity_poly.entity_id
_entity_poly.type
_entity_poly.pdbx_seq_one_letter_code
_entity_poly.pdbx_strand_id
1 'polypeptide(L)'
;MFNLFYILFCALTISAFAAPLTEEEASAELRAAGMTQASIDGLDALTKRFFSEFPLVKFDKETTNNYIAKYRTDAENYIKSMPENDQTIYNIYRKKYGLASISDVFLK
;
A
#
# COMPACT_ATOMS: atom_id res chain seq x y z
N MET A 1 18.43 20.59 6.94
CA MET A 1 18.75 20.01 5.62
C MET A 1 18.53 18.51 5.74
N PHE A 2 17.31 18.03 5.46
CA PHE A 2 16.95 16.62 5.62
C PHE A 2 16.78 15.99 4.24
N ASN A 3 17.50 14.89 4.07
CA ASN A 3 17.79 14.17 2.84
C ASN A 3 16.56 13.87 1.98
N LEU A 4 16.55 14.44 0.77
CA LEU A 4 15.70 14.10 -0.37
C LEU A 4 16.01 12.70 -0.97
N PHE A 5 16.52 11.77 -0.15
CA PHE A 5 17.01 10.45 -0.55
C PHE A 5 16.13 9.28 -0.05
N TYR A 6 15.08 9.54 0.73
CA TYR A 6 14.19 8.47 1.23
C TYR A 6 12.96 8.20 0.34
N ILE A 7 12.73 9.04 -0.68
CA ILE A 7 11.50 8.99 -1.51
C ILE A 7 11.74 8.24 -2.83
N LEU A 8 12.97 7.77 -3.06
CA LEU A 8 13.35 7.07 -4.28
C LEU A 8 13.89 5.69 -3.90
N PHE A 9 13.05 4.66 -4.02
CA PHE A 9 13.37 3.22 -4.09
C PHE A 9 14.85 2.85 -3.81
N CYS A 10 15.14 2.27 -2.63
CA CYS A 10 16.25 1.36 -2.26
C CYS A 10 16.52 1.50 -0.75
N ALA A 11 16.63 0.47 0.09
CA ALA A 11 17.17 -0.87 -0.14
C ALA A 11 16.31 -1.90 0.61
N LEU A 12 15.84 -2.99 0.00
CA LEU A 12 16.62 -4.19 -0.30
C LEU A 12 17.59 -4.59 0.83
N THR A 13 17.06 -5.16 1.91
CA THR A 13 17.82 -6.11 2.75
C THR A 13 16.92 -7.25 3.25
N ILE A 14 16.44 -8.10 2.34
CA ILE A 14 16.32 -9.53 2.62
C ILE A 14 16.82 -10.27 1.39
N SER A 15 18.00 -10.88 1.53
CA SER A 15 18.58 -11.80 0.56
C SER A 15 17.75 -13.09 0.52
N ALA A 16 16.72 -13.10 -0.32
CA ALA A 16 16.14 -14.31 -0.93
C ALA A 16 15.12 -13.83 -1.99
N PHE A 17 15.50 -13.94 -3.28
CA PHE A 17 14.65 -13.77 -4.47
C PHE A 17 13.26 -13.15 -4.27
N ALA A 18 13.13 -11.85 -4.51
CA ALA A 18 11.90 -11.28 -5.04
C ALA A 18 12.26 -10.01 -5.81
N ALA A 19 12.06 -10.02 -7.13
CA ALA A 19 11.93 -8.79 -7.90
C ALA A 19 10.84 -7.90 -7.25
N PRO A 20 10.82 -6.57 -7.46
CA PRO A 20 9.64 -5.79 -7.11
C PRO A 20 8.42 -6.44 -7.76
N LEU A 21 7.51 -6.97 -6.93
CA LEU A 21 6.29 -7.63 -7.38
C LEU A 21 5.50 -6.62 -8.22
N THR A 22 5.17 -6.95 -9.46
CA THR A 22 4.35 -6.06 -10.30
C THR A 22 2.91 -5.99 -9.77
N GLU A 23 2.16 -4.95 -10.14
CA GLU A 23 0.73 -4.84 -9.76
C GLU A 23 -0.07 -6.05 -10.25
N GLU A 24 0.27 -6.59 -11.43
CA GLU A 24 -0.32 -7.81 -11.97
C GLU A 24 0.03 -9.05 -11.15
N GLU A 25 1.29 -9.19 -10.72
CA GLU A 25 1.74 -10.31 -9.88
C GLU A 25 1.08 -10.27 -8.49
N ALA A 26 0.96 -9.07 -7.90
CA ALA A 26 0.25 -8.85 -6.64
C ALA A 26 -1.22 -9.25 -6.74
N SER A 27 -1.89 -8.80 -7.80
CA SER A 27 -3.30 -9.11 -8.05
C SER A 27 -3.51 -10.60 -8.32
N ALA A 28 -2.61 -11.24 -9.06
CA ALA A 28 -2.65 -12.66 -9.34
C ALA A 28 -2.47 -13.49 -8.05
N GLU A 29 -1.56 -13.09 -7.16
CA GLU A 29 -1.37 -13.75 -5.87
C GLU A 29 -2.59 -13.60 -4.95
N LEU A 30 -3.14 -12.39 -4.82
CA LEU A 30 -4.34 -12.16 -4.02
C LEU A 30 -5.53 -12.97 -4.55
N ARG A 31 -5.69 -13.03 -5.87
CA ARG A 31 -6.72 -13.85 -6.52
C ARG A 31 -6.48 -15.35 -6.28
N ALA A 32 -5.24 -15.82 -6.39
CA ALA A 32 -4.87 -17.21 -6.11
C ALA A 32 -5.10 -17.59 -4.64
N ALA A 33 -4.97 -16.63 -3.72
CA ALA A 33 -5.30 -16.79 -2.30
C ALA A 33 -6.80 -16.77 -2.02
N GLY A 34 -7.65 -16.52 -3.03
CA GLY A 34 -9.11 -16.55 -2.91
C GLY A 34 -9.76 -15.19 -2.62
N MET A 35 -9.05 -14.08 -2.81
CA MET A 35 -9.61 -12.74 -2.64
C MET A 35 -10.61 -12.44 -3.76
N THR A 36 -11.74 -11.81 -3.43
CA THR A 36 -12.72 -11.43 -4.45
C THR A 36 -12.17 -10.38 -5.41
N GLN A 37 -12.67 -10.40 -6.65
CA GLN A 37 -12.27 -9.41 -7.65
C GLN A 37 -12.61 -7.98 -7.23
N ALA A 38 -13.75 -7.77 -6.58
CA ALA A 38 -14.13 -6.46 -6.06
C ALA A 38 -13.12 -5.92 -5.04
N SER A 39 -12.64 -6.77 -4.11
CA SER A 39 -11.61 -6.39 -3.14
C SER A 39 -10.29 -6.02 -3.81
N ILE A 40 -9.87 -6.80 -4.81
CA ILE A 40 -8.67 -6.52 -5.63
C ILE A 40 -8.82 -5.20 -6.39
N ASP A 41 -9.96 -4.98 -7.05
CA ASP A 41 -10.22 -3.77 -7.85
C ASP A 41 -10.19 -2.51 -6.98
N GLY A 42 -10.70 -2.55 -5.75
CA GLY A 42 -10.60 -1.38 -4.88
C GLY A 42 -9.22 -1.20 -4.25
N LEU A 43 -8.41 -2.25 -4.06
CA LEU A 43 -6.98 -2.11 -3.70
C LEU A 43 -6.18 -1.47 -4.84
N ASP A 44 -6.46 -1.88 -6.08
CA ASP A 44 -5.90 -1.28 -7.29
C ASP A 44 -6.33 0.19 -7.42
N ALA A 45 -7.60 0.50 -7.20
CA ALA A 45 -8.10 1.88 -7.23
C ALA A 45 -7.43 2.78 -6.19
N LEU A 46 -7.21 2.29 -4.97
CA LEU A 46 -6.45 3.00 -3.93
C LEU A 46 -5.02 3.29 -4.40
N THR A 47 -4.34 2.28 -4.94
CA THR A 47 -2.97 2.39 -5.46
C THR A 47 -2.87 3.44 -6.57
N LYS A 48 -3.75 3.36 -7.58
CA LYS A 48 -3.83 4.33 -8.68
C LYS A 48 -4.12 5.74 -8.19
N ARG A 49 -5.03 5.88 -7.23
CA ARG A 49 -5.33 7.18 -6.60
C ARG A 49 -4.10 7.78 -5.94
N PHE A 50 -3.34 6.98 -5.17
CA PHE A 50 -2.10 7.44 -4.55
C PHE A 50 -1.10 7.93 -5.61
N PHE A 51 -0.84 7.13 -6.65
CA PHE A 51 0.10 7.50 -7.72
C PHE A 51 -0.35 8.73 -8.52
N SER A 52 -1.65 8.96 -8.67
CA SER A 52 -2.18 10.13 -9.37
C SER A 52 -2.14 11.40 -8.53
N GLU A 53 -2.49 11.32 -7.24
CA GLU A 53 -2.71 12.49 -6.39
C GLU A 53 -1.47 12.89 -5.59
N PHE A 54 -0.66 11.93 -5.12
CA PHE A 54 0.53 12.20 -4.33
C PHE A 54 1.54 13.14 -5.04
N PRO A 55 1.82 12.98 -6.35
CA PRO A 55 2.73 13.89 -7.06
C PRO A 55 2.28 15.35 -7.10
N LEU A 56 0.97 15.61 -6.93
CA LEU A 56 0.40 16.96 -6.94
C LEU A 56 0.60 17.66 -5.60
N VAL A 57 0.69 16.89 -4.50
CA VAL A 57 0.78 17.44 -3.14
C VAL A 57 2.18 17.39 -2.54
N LYS A 58 3.08 16.55 -3.08
CA LYS A 58 4.40 16.20 -2.49
C LYS A 58 5.36 17.37 -2.23
N PHE A 59 5.12 18.53 -2.81
CA PHE A 59 6.01 19.69 -2.69
C PHE A 59 5.68 20.59 -1.49
N ASP A 60 4.49 20.45 -0.91
CA ASP A 60 4.09 21.16 0.30
C ASP A 60 3.92 20.18 1.47
N LYS A 61 4.64 20.44 2.57
CA LYS A 61 4.72 19.51 3.70
C LYS A 61 3.37 19.35 4.40
N GLU A 62 2.64 20.45 4.61
CA GLU A 62 1.36 20.42 5.30
C GLU A 62 0.30 19.69 4.46
N THR A 63 0.20 20.05 3.18
CA THR A 63 -0.70 19.40 2.21
C THR A 63 -0.38 17.93 2.04
N THR A 64 0.91 17.57 1.96
CA THR A 64 1.36 16.17 1.91
C THR A 64 0.92 15.40 3.15
N ASN A 65 1.12 15.95 4.34
CA ASN A 65 0.74 15.27 5.59
C ASN A 65 -0.78 15.08 5.69
N ASN A 66 -1.55 16.11 5.34
CA ASN A 66 -3.01 16.05 5.31
C ASN A 66 -3.50 15.02 4.29
N TYR A 67 -2.87 14.97 3.11
CA TYR A 67 -3.14 13.98 2.09
C TYR A 67 -2.88 12.55 2.59
N ILE A 68 -1.69 12.29 3.16
CA ILE A 68 -1.32 10.97 3.68
C ILE A 68 -2.29 10.54 4.79
N ALA A 69 -2.64 11.44 5.72
CA ALA A 69 -3.57 11.13 6.80
C ALA A 69 -4.96 10.76 6.27
N LYS A 70 -5.48 11.52 5.30
CA LYS A 70 -6.77 11.22 4.66
C LYS A 70 -6.72 9.92 3.88
N TYR A 71 -5.69 9.74 3.04
CA TYR A 71 -5.52 8.54 2.25
C TYR A 71 -5.49 7.28 3.12
N ARG A 72 -4.80 7.36 4.27
CA ARG A 72 -4.76 6.30 5.28
C ARG A 72 -6.15 5.97 5.81
N THR A 73 -6.90 6.97 6.26
CA THR A 73 -8.26 6.74 6.78
C THR A 73 -9.15 6.09 5.72
N ASP A 74 -9.09 6.57 4.48
CA ASP A 74 -9.86 5.99 3.37
C ASP A 74 -9.46 4.53 3.11
N ALA A 75 -8.16 4.22 3.09
CA ALA A 75 -7.66 2.87 2.85
C ALA A 75 -8.01 1.91 4.00
N GLU A 76 -7.88 2.34 5.26
CA GLU A 76 -8.29 1.55 6.42
C GLU A 76 -9.80 1.26 6.43
N ASN A 77 -10.62 2.26 6.08
CA ASN A 77 -12.06 2.08 5.97
C ASN A 77 -12.42 1.10 4.85
N TYR A 78 -11.76 1.18 3.71
CA TYR A 78 -11.96 0.25 2.62
C TYR A 78 -11.60 -1.18 3.03
N ILE A 79 -10.43 -1.40 3.65
CA ILE A 79 -10.02 -2.73 4.13
C ILE A 79 -11.06 -3.27 5.12
N LYS A 80 -11.54 -2.46 6.07
CA LYS A 80 -12.59 -2.87 7.02
C LYS A 80 -13.93 -3.20 6.36
N SER A 81 -14.22 -2.61 5.20
CA SER A 81 -15.44 -2.90 4.43
C SER A 81 -15.35 -4.15 3.54
N MET A 82 -14.16 -4.71 3.34
CA MET A 82 -14.00 -5.97 2.59
C MET A 82 -14.70 -7.13 3.31
N PRO A 83 -15.08 -8.19 2.60
CA PRO A 83 -15.50 -9.45 3.23
C PRO A 83 -14.44 -9.97 4.22
N GLU A 84 -14.86 -10.60 5.32
CA GLU A 84 -13.93 -11.09 6.37
C GLU A 84 -12.83 -12.02 5.84
N ASN A 85 -13.16 -12.86 4.86
CA ASN A 85 -12.21 -13.72 4.16
C ASN A 85 -11.14 -12.89 3.43
N ASP A 86 -11.56 -11.85 2.71
CA ASP A 86 -10.66 -10.99 1.96
C ASP A 86 -9.78 -10.14 2.90
N GLN A 87 -10.32 -9.68 4.02
CA GLN A 87 -9.53 -9.05 5.08
C GLN A 87 -8.44 -9.98 5.61
N THR A 88 -8.78 -11.26 5.82
CA THR A 88 -7.84 -12.27 6.29
C THR A 88 -6.73 -12.51 5.26
N ILE A 89 -7.09 -12.66 3.99
CA ILE A 89 -6.13 -12.82 2.88
C ILE A 89 -5.21 -11.60 2.78
N TYR A 90 -5.77 -10.39 2.83
CA TYR A 90 -5.00 -9.14 2.83
C TYR A 90 -4.01 -9.08 3.99
N ASN A 91 -4.44 -9.47 5.20
CA ASN A 91 -3.58 -9.48 6.38
C ASN A 91 -2.45 -10.52 6.27
N ILE A 92 -2.70 -11.70 5.70
CA ILE A 92 -1.68 -12.73 5.44
C ILE A 92 -0.68 -12.22 4.40
N TYR A 93 -1.18 -11.68 3.28
CA TYR A 93 -0.35 -11.09 2.23
C TYR A 93 0.54 -9.96 2.79
N ARG A 94 -0.04 -9.05 3.58
CA ARG A 94 0.68 -7.96 4.24
C ARG A 94 1.82 -8.47 5.13
N LYS A 95 1.54 -9.49 5.96
CA LYS A 95 2.55 -10.12 6.82
C LYS A 95 3.67 -10.81 6.01
N LYS A 96 3.31 -11.52 4.94
CA LYS A 96 4.25 -12.24 4.07
C LYS A 96 5.31 -11.31 3.48
N TYR A 97 4.90 -10.12 3.03
CA TYR A 97 5.78 -9.16 2.38
C TYR A 97 6.38 -8.12 3.33
N GLY A 98 6.21 -8.28 4.65
CA GLY A 98 6.72 -7.31 5.63
C GLY A 98 6.15 -5.91 5.45
N LEU A 99 4.98 -5.79 4.80
CA LEU A 99 4.30 -4.53 4.59
C LEU A 99 3.82 -4.06 5.97
N ALA A 100 4.35 -2.95 6.45
CA ALA A 100 3.88 -2.38 7.70
C ALA A 100 2.37 -2.09 7.58
N SER A 101 1.63 -2.22 8.68
CA SER A 101 0.24 -1.75 8.66
C SER A 101 0.25 -0.26 8.26
N ILE A 102 -0.81 0.26 7.63
CA ILE A 102 -0.84 1.68 7.25
C ILE A 102 -0.59 2.58 8.50
N SER A 103 -0.89 2.07 9.70
CA SER A 103 -0.49 2.65 11.00
C SER A 103 1.01 2.72 11.28
N ASP A 104 1.80 1.77 10.83
CA ASP A 104 3.23 1.62 11.19
C ASP A 104 4.18 2.39 10.27
N VAL A 105 3.77 2.70 9.03
CA VAL A 105 4.66 3.29 8.00
C VAL A 105 5.06 4.75 8.28
N PHE A 106 4.32 5.49 9.12
CA PHE A 106 4.46 6.97 9.23
C PHE A 106 4.66 7.52 10.66
N LEU A 107 4.86 6.65 11.67
CA LEU A 107 5.12 7.06 13.07
C LEU A 107 6.61 7.04 13.46
N LYS A 108 7.52 7.02 12.48
CA LYS A 108 8.96 7.22 12.69
C LYS A 108 9.47 8.41 11.87
#